data_AF-A0A7R8WXF6-F1
#
_entry.id   AF-A0A7R8WXF6-F1
#
_cell.length_a   1.000
_cell.length_b   1.000
_cell.length_c   1.000
_cell.angle_alpha   90.00
_cell.angle_beta   90.00
_cell.angle_gamma   90.00
#
_symmetry.space_group_name_H-M   'P 1'
#
loop_
_entity.id
_entity.type
_entity.pdbx_description
1 polymer ?
#
loop_
_entity_poly.entity_id
_entity_poly.type
_entity_poly.pdbx_seq_one_letter_code
_entity_poly.pdbx_strand_id
1 'polypeptide(L)' 'MPNYPIDDEQTKIPAGWLIEKAGWKGKRMGNYGVHKNQALVLVNYGGAKGQEIKELAYTIQADVKEKFEIDINPE' A
#
# COMPACT_ATOMS: atom_id res chain seq x y z
N MET A 1 -9.16 -1.70 13.25
CA MET A 1 -9.13 -1.35 11.82
C MET A 1 -10.19 -0.28 11.58
N PRO A 2 -9.81 0.93 11.11
CA PRO A 2 -10.78 1.94 10.72
C PRO A 2 -11.59 1.39 9.56
N ASN A 3 -12.88 1.66 9.59
CA ASN A 3 -13.81 1.13 8.63
C ASN A 3 -14.96 2.13 8.48
N TYR A 4 -15.54 2.19 7.28
CA TYR A 4 -16.63 3.09 6.96
C TYR A 4 -17.75 2.25 6.35
N PRO A 5 -18.90 2.09 7.01
CA PRO A 5 -20.01 1.35 6.43
C PRO A 5 -20.45 2.04 5.14
N ILE A 6 -20.68 1.24 4.09
CA ILE A 6 -21.25 1.70 2.82
C ILE A 6 -22.76 1.40 2.84
N ASP A 7 -23.10 0.18 3.24
CA ASP A 7 -24.45 -0.34 3.43
C ASP A 7 -24.44 -1.47 4.48
N ASP A 8 -25.54 -2.22 4.61
CA ASP A 8 -25.71 -3.28 5.61
C ASP A 8 -24.77 -4.49 5.39
N GLU A 9 -24.23 -4.67 4.18
CA GLU A 9 -23.39 -5.83 3.81
C GLU A 9 -21.93 -5.44 3.53
N GLN A 10 -21.67 -4.16 3.25
CA GLN A 10 -20.37 -3.69 2.78
C GLN A 10 -19.77 -2.62 3.68
N THR A 11 -18.47 -2.77 3.91
CA THR A 11 -17.69 -1.82 4.69
C THR A 11 -16.39 -1.48 3.97
N LYS A 12 -16.14 -0.19 3.81
CA LYS A 12 -14.91 0.33 3.22
C LYS A 12 -13.78 0.32 4.24
N ILE A 13 -12.69 -0.36 3.90
CA ILE A 13 -11.44 -0.33 4.67
C ILE A 13 -10.45 0.60 3.95
N PRO A 14 -9.86 1.59 4.64
CA PRO A 14 -8.83 2.43 4.02
C PRO A 14 -7.57 1.62 3.70
N ALA A 15 -7.27 1.45 2.40
CA ALA A 15 -6.06 0.74 1.97
C ALA A 15 -4.77 1.37 2.53
N GLY A 16 -4.72 2.71 2.67
CA GLY A 16 -3.58 3.39 3.29
C GLY A 16 -3.34 2.96 4.74
N TRP A 17 -4.38 2.63 5.50
CA TRP A 17 -4.24 2.09 6.85
C TRP A 17 -3.67 0.68 6.84
N LEU A 18 -4.11 -0.18 5.92
CA LEU A 18 -3.56 -1.53 5.76
C LEU A 18 -2.07 -1.49 5.41
N ILE A 19 -1.68 -0.66 4.44
CA ILE A 19 -0.28 -0.49 4.02
C ILE A 19 0.57 0.07 5.17
N GLU A 20 0.07 1.03 5.94
CA GLU A 20 0.75 1.56 7.12
C GLU A 20 0.92 0.49 8.20
N LYS A 21 -0.11 -0.32 8.48
CA LYS A 21 -0.06 -1.40 9.46
C LYS A 21 0.77 -2.60 9.02
N ALA A 22 0.87 -2.86 7.72
CA ALA A 22 1.85 -3.79 7.15
C ALA A 22 3.30 -3.27 7.29
N GLY A 23 3.49 -2.01 7.70
CA GLY A 23 4.78 -1.42 8.01
C GLY A 23 5.46 -0.79 6.81
N TRP A 24 4.73 -0.45 5.74
CA TRP A 24 5.33 0.07 4.51
C TRP A 24 5.49 1.58 4.48
N LYS A 25 4.72 2.33 5.28
CA LYS A 25 4.79 3.80 5.28
C LYS A 25 6.22 4.28 5.57
N GLY A 26 6.77 5.09 4.66
CA GLY A 26 8.13 5.59 4.75
C GLY A 26 9.25 4.58 4.44
N LYS A 27 8.94 3.31 4.11
CA LYS A 27 9.96 2.36 3.67
C LYS A 27 10.57 2.81 2.35
N ARG A 28 11.88 2.62 2.24
CA ARG A 28 12.67 3.00 1.08
C ARG A 28 13.58 1.85 0.66
N MET A 29 13.62 1.58 -0.63
CA MET A 29 14.50 0.61 -1.28
C MET A 29 15.33 1.38 -2.30
N GLY A 30 16.54 1.76 -1.91
CA GLY A 30 17.43 2.56 -2.76
C GLY A 30 16.84 3.92 -3.13
N ASN A 31 16.41 4.07 -4.38
CA ASN A 31 15.87 5.29 -4.95
C ASN A 31 14.35 5.26 -5.16
N TYR A 32 13.63 4.31 -4.59
CA TYR A 32 12.17 4.30 -4.56
C TYR A 32 11.61 3.82 -3.21
N GLY A 33 10.31 3.93 -3.00
CA GLY A 33 9.68 3.49 -1.75
C GLY A 33 8.25 3.98 -1.57
N VAL A 34 7.78 4.00 -0.34
CA VAL A 34 6.47 4.56 0.05
C VAL A 34 6.68 5.90 0.73
N HIS A 35 5.83 6.88 0.44
CA HIS A 35 5.94 8.21 1.01
C HIS A 35 5.79 8.18 2.54
N LYS A 36 6.63 8.97 3.23
CA LYS A 36 6.68 9.02 4.71
C LYS A 36 5.38 9.49 5.36
N ASN A 37 4.61 10.36 4.69
CA ASN A 37 3.38 10.92 5.24
C ASN A 37 2.11 10.30 4.66
N GLN A 38 2.20 9.57 3.52
CA GLN A 38 1.03 9.08 2.78
C GLN A 38 1.29 7.65 2.29
N ALA A 39 0.74 6.65 2.96
CA ALA A 39 1.04 5.24 2.70
C ALA A 39 0.57 4.73 1.31
N LEU A 40 -0.39 5.40 0.68
CA LEU A 40 -0.86 5.05 -0.68
C LEU A 40 0.09 5.52 -1.79
N VAL A 41 1.04 6.41 -1.47
CA VAL A 41 1.88 7.05 -2.49
C VAL A 41 3.20 6.32 -2.61
N LEU A 42 3.40 5.66 -3.76
CA LEU A 42 4.71 5.16 -4.16
C LEU A 42 5.55 6.31 -4.72
N VAL A 43 6.83 6.35 -4.34
CA VAL A 43 7.73 7.46 -4.64
C VAL A 43 8.93 6.94 -5.41
N ASN A 44 9.25 7.63 -6.51
CA ASN A 44 10.54 7.54 -7.17
C ASN A 44 11.37 8.76 -6.73
N TYR A 45 12.43 8.53 -5.96
CA TYR A 45 13.37 9.56 -5.49
C TYR A 45 14.43 9.92 -6.55
N GLY A 46 14.38 9.31 -7.73
CA GLY A 46 15.24 9.60 -8.88
C GLY A 46 15.90 8.34 -9.44
N GLY A 47 15.67 8.06 -10.72
CA GLY A 47 16.34 6.96 -11.43
C GLY A 47 15.77 5.57 -11.16
N ALA A 48 14.66 5.43 -10.44
CA ALA A 48 13.98 4.14 -10.34
C ALA A 48 13.24 3.85 -11.65
N LYS A 49 13.29 2.59 -12.08
CA LYS A 49 12.60 2.07 -13.26
C LYS A 49 11.13 1.83 -12.92
N GLY A 50 10.26 1.94 -13.92
CA GLY A 50 8.83 1.62 -13.75
C GLY A 50 8.60 0.19 -13.25
N GLN A 51 9.47 -0.76 -13.62
CA GLN A 51 9.42 -2.13 -13.14
C GLN A 51 9.65 -2.23 -11.62
N GLU A 52 10.56 -1.45 -11.05
CA GLU A 52 10.83 -1.46 -9.60
C GLU A 52 9.64 -0.93 -8.80
N ILE A 53 8.97 0.12 -9.30
CA ILE A 53 7.74 0.64 -8.70
C ILE A 53 6.60 -0.39 -8.81
N LYS A 54 6.49 -1.07 -9.95
CA LYS A 54 5.49 -2.11 -10.16
C LYS A 54 5.71 -3.31 -9.24
N GLU A 55 6.95 -3.76 -9.10
CA GLU A 55 7.32 -4.84 -8.18
C GLU A 55 7.08 -4.46 -6.72
N LEU A 56 7.34 -3.20 -6.34
CA LEU A 56 6.97 -2.68 -5.03
C LEU A 56 5.45 -2.77 -4.79
N ALA A 57 4.64 -2.35 -5.77
CA ALA A 57 3.18 -2.43 -5.65
C ALA A 57 2.71 -3.88 -5.40
N TYR A 58 3.21 -4.84 -6.19
CA TYR A 58 2.88 -6.25 -6.00
C TYR A 58 3.35 -6.80 -4.65
N THR A 59 4.53 -6.39 -4.19
CA THR A 59 5.07 -6.81 -2.89
C THR A 59 4.18 -6.31 -1.76
N ILE A 60 3.74 -5.06 -1.82
CA ILE A 60 2.81 -4.50 -0.82
C ILE A 60 1.45 -5.22 -0.87
N GLN A 61 0.93 -5.49 -2.07
CA GLN A 61 -0.33 -6.24 -2.26
C GLN A 61 -0.25 -7.63 -1.62
N ALA A 62 0.81 -8.38 -1.90
CA ALA A 62 1.01 -9.71 -1.35
C ALA A 62 1.12 -9.69 0.19
N ASP A 63 1.90 -8.77 0.75
CA ASP A 63 2.09 -8.65 2.20
C ASP A 63 0.80 -8.20 2.92
N VAL A 64 0.01 -7.31 2.30
CA VAL A 64 -1.31 -6.92 2.83
C VAL A 64 -2.29 -8.09 2.78
N LYS A 65 -2.31 -8.86 1.68
CA LYS A 65 -3.13 -10.07 1.56
C LYS A 65 -2.75 -11.11 2.61
N GLU A 66 -1.47 -11.35 2.81
CA GLU A 66 -0.98 -12.32 3.80
C GLU A 66 -1.34 -11.90 5.23
N LYS A 67 -1.22 -10.60 5.57
CA LYS A 67 -1.44 -10.10 6.93
C LYS A 67 -2.90 -9.89 7.30
N PHE A 68 -3.75 -9.55 6.34
CA PHE A 68 -5.11 -9.09 6.60
C PHE A 68 -6.17 -9.87 5.83
N GLU A 69 -5.77 -10.81 4.97
CA GLU A 69 -6.67 -11.56 4.07
C GLU A 69 -7.52 -10.64 3.16
N ILE A 70 -6.97 -9.46 2.85
CA ILE A 70 -7.62 -8.44 2.02
C ILE A 70 -6.78 -8.20 0.77
N ASP A 71 -7.41 -8.37 -0.39
CA ASP A 71 -6.83 -7.94 -1.66
C ASP A 71 -7.00 -6.41 -1.84
N ILE A 72 -5.92 -5.73 -2.20
CA ILE A 72 -5.93 -4.32 -2.62
C ILE A 72 -5.62 -4.25 -4.11
N ASN A 73 -6.30 -3.37 -4.85
CA ASN A 73 -6.09 -3.17 -6.28
C ASN A 73 -5.39 -1.83 -6.54
N PRO A 74 -4.53 -1.72 -7.57
CA PRO A 74 -4.02 -0.44 -8.04
C PRO A 74 -5.18 0.44 -8.53
N GLU A 75 -5.00 1.76 -8.51
CA GLU A 75 -5.96 2.73 -9.07
C GLU A 75 -5.98 2.71 -10.61
#